data_AF-A0A970MPC9-F1
#
_entry.id   AF-A0A970MPC9-F1
#
_cell.length_a   1.000
_cell.length_b   1.000
_cell.length_c   1.000
_cell.angle_alpha   90.00
_cell.angle_beta   90.00
_cell.angle_gamma   90.00
#
_symmetry.space_group_name_H-M   'P 1'
#
loop_
_entity.id
_entity.type
_entity.pdbx_description
1 polymer ?
#
loop_
_entity_poly.entity_id
_entity_poly.type
_entity_poly.pdbx_seq_one_letter_code
_entity_poly.pdbx_strand_id
1 'polypeptide(L)'
;MCNKNSSPILTEVIFSENSAHQGGGISNDKGHLTLTKVIFSDNLTSGELFVYGGGMYSAGVGSAATLTEVSFNNNSTSGTNAKGGGMYYKDGSITLTNVTFSGNSVIGENVAGGGMCHESESGSMTLTNVTFSGNLANGQLVIEGGGLYVGSENAALTNVTVSGNLAGAKSGNGGGVYVGSDSVTLINTILWGNKPDQISGKGKADISYSIVEGKEVYPGDGNLNENPLLLPLADNGGYTLTHALERGSPAIDAGSPDICPLTDQRGVSRPIDGNGDGDQVCDIGAYEYDPPPFRNLTVTINPPGMGNVSIEPDLQSYHDGDELLLTVIAKPDWVFSHWSGDVDDGNKYDNPLKLTIEGNTEVTAHFTQEKYNLTLIIDPVNEAGTVQVDKSGPYLFNEKVTLTAVAKPGWSFSHWNDDSGSTNEVLEITITGDTTVTAHFKEAEDEGFKIFLPLILG
;
A
#
# COMPACT_ATOMS: atom_id res chain seq x y z
N MET A 1 -4.62 31.72 32.08
CA MET A 1 -3.53 32.71 32.23
C MET A 1 -3.82 33.93 31.34
N CYS A 2 -3.57 35.14 31.82
CA CYS A 2 -3.68 36.37 31.03
C CYS A 2 -2.29 37.00 30.87
N ASN A 3 -1.87 37.23 29.62
CA ASN A 3 -0.63 37.90 29.27
C ASN A 3 -0.95 39.20 28.51
N LYS A 4 -0.26 40.29 28.87
CA LYS A 4 -0.40 41.58 28.20
C LYS A 4 0.96 42.24 28.01
N ASN A 5 1.34 42.51 26.76
CA ASN A 5 2.61 43.14 26.38
C ASN A 5 3.86 42.50 27.00
N SER A 6 3.86 41.20 27.26
CA SER A 6 5.01 40.48 27.82
C SER A 6 5.33 39.22 27.03
N SER A 7 6.49 38.61 27.30
CA SER A 7 7.01 37.50 26.50
C SER A 7 7.24 36.21 27.31
N PRO A 8 6.17 35.58 27.83
CA PRO A 8 6.32 34.40 28.67
C PRO A 8 6.74 33.18 27.86
N ILE A 9 7.59 32.36 28.49
CA ILE A 9 8.01 31.04 28.00
C ILE A 9 7.40 30.00 28.94
N LEU A 10 6.62 29.07 28.41
CA LEU A 10 6.01 27.98 29.17
C LEU A 10 6.48 26.64 28.60
N THR A 11 6.90 25.76 29.49
CA THR A 11 7.40 24.43 29.14
C THR A 11 6.75 23.40 30.05
N GLU A 12 6.21 22.32 29.47
CA GLU A 12 5.63 21.20 30.24
C GLU A 12 4.48 21.63 31.17
N VAL A 13 3.56 22.44 30.61
CA VAL A 13 2.40 22.98 31.33
C VAL A 13 1.10 22.38 30.77
N ILE A 14 0.12 22.17 31.65
CA ILE A 14 -1.23 21.73 31.28
C ILE A 14 -2.22 22.83 31.68
N PHE A 15 -3.02 23.29 30.73
CA PHE A 15 -4.22 24.09 30.93
C PHE A 15 -5.42 23.19 30.67
N SER A 16 -6.10 22.75 31.73
CA SER A 16 -7.24 21.85 31.61
C SER A 16 -8.50 22.39 32.28
N GLU A 17 -9.66 22.17 31.68
CA GLU A 17 -10.99 22.45 32.27
C GLU A 17 -11.20 23.90 32.70
N ASN A 18 -10.48 24.85 32.08
CA ASN A 18 -10.63 26.26 32.40
C ASN A 18 -11.81 26.86 31.64
N SER A 19 -12.43 27.89 32.22
CA SER A 19 -13.48 28.67 31.56
C SER A 19 -13.16 30.17 31.60
N ALA A 20 -13.26 30.83 30.45
CA ALA A 20 -13.04 32.28 30.34
C ALA A 20 -13.95 32.90 29.27
N HIS A 21 -13.97 34.23 29.19
CA HIS A 21 -14.64 34.92 28.08
C HIS A 21 -13.84 34.85 26.77
N GLN A 22 -12.50 34.81 26.88
CA GLN A 22 -11.57 34.67 25.76
C GLN A 22 -10.34 33.88 26.23
N GLY A 23 -9.85 32.95 25.43
CA GLY A 23 -8.65 32.18 25.74
C GLY A 23 -8.78 31.35 27.01
N GLY A 24 -9.60 30.29 26.98
CA GLY A 24 -9.94 29.49 28.17
C GLY A 24 -8.71 29.07 28.98
N GLY A 25 -7.66 28.57 28.32
CA GLY A 25 -6.36 28.33 28.93
C GLY A 25 -5.48 29.58 28.99
N ILE A 26 -5.18 30.19 27.84
CA ILE A 26 -4.35 31.42 27.75
C ILE A 26 -5.05 32.50 26.92
N SER A 27 -5.04 33.72 27.44
CA SER A 27 -5.31 34.95 26.68
C SER A 27 -4.04 35.79 26.59
N ASN A 28 -3.57 36.07 25.37
CA ASN A 28 -2.36 36.82 25.06
C ASN A 28 -2.68 38.09 24.25
N ASP A 29 -2.49 39.27 24.83
CA ASP A 29 -2.68 40.56 24.15
C ASP A 29 -1.32 41.25 23.93
N LYS A 30 -0.91 41.36 22.68
CA LYS A 30 0.33 42.03 22.20
C LYS A 30 1.62 41.48 22.80
N GLY A 31 1.59 40.27 23.34
CA GLY A 31 2.75 39.58 23.91
C GLY A 31 3.39 38.60 22.93
N HIS A 32 4.65 38.22 23.17
CA HIS A 32 5.32 37.16 22.41
C HIS A 32 5.32 35.85 23.18
N LEU A 33 4.61 34.83 22.71
CA LEU A 33 4.41 33.60 23.46
C LEU A 33 5.31 32.48 22.93
N THR A 34 6.05 31.81 23.82
CA THR A 34 6.77 30.58 23.48
C THR A 34 6.25 29.43 24.32
N LEU A 35 5.67 28.42 23.68
CA LEU A 35 5.17 27.21 24.34
C LEU A 35 5.93 25.99 23.84
N THR A 36 6.34 25.13 24.77
CA THR A 36 6.99 23.85 24.44
C THR A 36 6.37 22.76 25.28
N LYS A 37 5.89 21.67 24.68
CA LYS A 37 5.29 20.55 25.44
C LYS A 37 4.14 21.00 26.33
N VAL A 38 3.21 21.75 25.76
CA VAL A 38 2.04 22.30 26.48
C VAL A 38 0.77 21.59 26.03
N ILE A 39 -0.14 21.33 26.98
CA ILE A 39 -1.43 20.72 26.70
C ILE A 39 -2.54 21.69 27.06
N PHE A 40 -3.47 21.90 26.14
CA PHE A 40 -4.74 22.58 26.35
C PHE A 40 -5.85 21.54 26.19
N SER A 41 -6.47 21.14 27.30
CA SER A 41 -7.53 20.13 27.29
C SER A 41 -8.84 20.64 27.87
N ASP A 42 -9.95 20.40 27.18
CA ASP A 42 -11.29 20.63 27.74
C ASP A 42 -11.52 22.07 28.26
N ASN A 43 -10.81 23.06 27.70
CA ASN A 43 -11.01 24.46 28.06
C ASN A 43 -12.18 25.05 27.27
N LEU A 44 -12.93 25.93 27.92
CA LEU A 44 -14.16 26.49 27.40
C LEU A 44 -14.08 28.02 27.33
N THR A 45 -14.57 28.58 26.23
CA THR A 45 -15.01 29.97 26.20
C THR A 45 -16.47 30.09 25.82
N SER A 46 -17.19 30.98 26.50
CA SER A 46 -18.60 31.24 26.23
C SER A 46 -18.98 32.70 26.43
N GLY A 47 -19.96 33.16 25.66
CA GLY A 47 -20.46 34.53 25.70
C GLY A 47 -21.50 34.80 24.63
N GLU A 48 -22.12 35.98 24.67
CA GLU A 48 -23.17 36.33 23.71
C GLU A 48 -22.58 36.66 22.33
N LEU A 49 -21.53 37.50 22.27
CA LEU A 49 -20.95 38.02 21.04
C LEU A 49 -19.41 38.01 21.11
N PHE A 50 -18.76 37.69 19.98
CA PHE A 50 -17.31 37.81 19.78
C PHE A 50 -16.47 36.99 20.77
N VAL A 51 -16.71 35.67 20.79
CA VAL A 51 -16.09 34.71 21.71
C VAL A 51 -14.96 33.96 20.99
N TYR A 52 -13.77 33.89 21.59
CA TYR A 52 -12.58 33.44 20.87
C TYR A 52 -11.67 32.52 21.68
N GLY A 53 -11.20 31.45 21.03
CA GLY A 53 -10.10 30.62 21.53
C GLY A 53 -10.45 29.81 22.76
N GLY A 54 -11.03 28.62 22.59
CA GLY A 54 -11.38 27.73 23.70
C GLY A 54 -10.14 27.35 24.52
N GLY A 55 -9.06 26.94 23.86
CA GLY A 55 -7.76 26.71 24.50
C GLY A 55 -6.93 27.98 24.62
N MET A 56 -6.72 28.67 23.50
CA MET A 56 -5.87 29.86 23.46
C MET A 56 -6.43 30.98 22.59
N TYR A 57 -6.35 32.20 23.11
CA TYR A 57 -6.54 33.45 22.39
C TYR A 57 -5.21 34.20 22.33
N SER A 58 -4.83 34.68 21.15
CA SER A 58 -3.70 35.60 21.01
C SER A 58 -4.01 36.67 19.99
N ALA A 59 -3.72 37.93 20.30
CA ALA A 59 -3.88 39.00 19.34
C ALA A 59 -2.85 40.14 19.47
N GLY A 60 -2.55 40.82 18.36
CA GLY A 60 -1.88 42.12 18.36
C GLY A 60 -0.86 42.29 17.24
N VAL A 61 -0.86 43.47 16.59
CA VAL A 61 0.12 43.82 15.55
C VAL A 61 1.53 43.75 16.12
N GLY A 62 2.41 43.03 15.41
CA GLY A 62 3.80 42.80 15.83
C GLY A 62 3.98 41.73 16.91
N SER A 63 2.90 41.09 17.39
CA SER A 63 3.00 39.94 18.29
C SER A 63 3.50 38.69 17.55
N ALA A 64 4.11 37.76 18.28
CA ALA A 64 4.53 36.48 17.73
C ALA A 64 4.22 35.33 18.70
N ALA A 65 3.78 34.19 18.18
CA ALA A 65 3.68 32.96 18.96
C ALA A 65 4.45 31.81 18.30
N THR A 66 5.25 31.11 19.10
CA THR A 66 5.99 29.92 18.69
C THR A 66 5.59 28.76 19.59
N LEU A 67 4.98 27.74 19.00
CA LEU A 67 4.52 26.55 19.69
C LEU A 67 5.23 25.33 19.13
N THR A 68 5.83 24.54 20.02
CA THR A 68 6.52 23.30 19.67
C THR A 68 6.00 22.17 20.54
N GLU A 69 5.58 21.06 19.93
CA GLU A 69 5.07 19.90 20.66
C GLU A 69 3.86 20.27 21.55
N VAL A 70 2.84 20.91 20.98
CA VAL A 70 1.67 21.39 21.74
C VAL A 70 0.43 20.60 21.33
N SER A 71 -0.42 20.27 22.30
CA SER A 71 -1.72 19.63 22.05
C SER A 71 -2.87 20.56 22.43
N PHE A 72 -3.83 20.72 21.53
CA PHE A 72 -5.14 21.30 21.79
C PHE A 72 -6.19 20.22 21.59
N ASN A 73 -6.72 19.68 22.70
CA ASN A 73 -7.71 18.62 22.66
C ASN A 73 -9.03 19.02 23.33
N ASN A 74 -10.14 18.80 22.64
CA ASN A 74 -11.50 18.99 23.16
C ASN A 74 -11.79 20.38 23.73
N ASN A 75 -11.07 21.42 23.28
CA ASN A 75 -11.38 22.78 23.69
C ASN A 75 -12.61 23.29 22.91
N SER A 76 -13.40 24.16 23.53
CA SER A 76 -14.66 24.62 22.96
C SER A 76 -14.86 26.12 23.09
N THR A 77 -15.49 26.70 22.08
CA THR A 77 -15.90 28.11 22.04
C THR A 77 -17.38 28.19 21.69
N SER A 78 -18.16 29.00 22.40
CA SER A 78 -19.60 29.15 22.14
C SER A 78 -20.11 30.58 22.19
N GLY A 79 -20.88 31.00 21.18
CA GLY A 79 -21.46 32.34 21.10
C GLY A 79 -21.71 32.81 19.67
N THR A 80 -22.31 34.00 19.49
CA THR A 80 -22.41 34.63 18.17
C THR A 80 -21.05 35.18 17.75
N ASN A 81 -20.66 34.96 16.48
CA ASN A 81 -19.33 35.30 15.94
C ASN A 81 -18.18 34.59 16.68
N ALA A 82 -18.40 33.35 17.12
CA ALA A 82 -17.42 32.57 17.84
C ALA A 82 -16.34 32.01 16.90
N LYS A 83 -15.06 32.01 17.30
CA LYS A 83 -13.98 31.48 16.45
C LYS A 83 -12.88 30.77 17.24
N GLY A 84 -12.23 29.79 16.61
CA GLY A 84 -11.09 29.07 17.18
C GLY A 84 -11.48 28.20 18.36
N GLY A 85 -11.93 26.97 18.12
CA GLY A 85 -12.30 26.07 19.21
C GLY A 85 -11.09 25.68 20.05
N GLY A 86 -9.99 25.30 19.38
CA GLY A 86 -8.68 25.15 20.00
C GLY A 86 -8.00 26.49 20.20
N MET A 87 -7.84 27.22 19.09
CA MET A 87 -7.03 28.43 19.08
C MET A 87 -7.60 29.53 18.17
N TYR A 88 -7.59 30.76 18.67
CA TYR A 88 -7.80 31.96 17.87
C TYR A 88 -6.54 32.83 17.90
N TYR A 89 -6.05 33.21 16.72
CA TYR A 89 -4.91 34.09 16.56
C TYR A 89 -5.24 35.24 15.62
N LYS A 90 -5.05 36.48 16.08
CA LYS A 90 -5.35 37.67 15.29
C LYS A 90 -4.19 38.66 15.26
N ASP A 91 -3.78 39.06 14.07
CA ASP A 91 -2.67 40.00 13.85
C ASP A 91 -1.31 39.47 14.40
N GLY A 92 -0.23 39.67 13.66
CA GLY A 92 1.10 39.16 14.02
C GLY A 92 1.41 37.78 13.43
N SER A 93 2.54 37.19 13.82
CA SER A 93 3.05 35.97 13.20
C SER A 93 2.97 34.75 14.11
N ILE A 94 2.60 33.60 13.56
CA ILE A 94 2.54 32.35 14.30
C ILE A 94 3.33 31.23 13.62
N THR A 95 4.08 30.49 14.44
CA THR A 95 4.81 29.29 14.02
C THR A 95 4.42 28.11 14.91
N LEU A 96 3.89 27.06 14.28
CA LEU A 96 3.55 25.80 14.95
C LEU A 96 4.43 24.68 14.40
N THR A 97 5.06 23.91 15.30
CA THR A 97 5.86 22.75 14.95
C THR A 97 5.46 21.56 15.81
N ASN A 98 5.15 20.43 15.20
CA ASN A 98 4.76 19.20 15.91
C ASN A 98 3.53 19.42 16.81
N VAL A 99 2.46 20.02 16.27
CA VAL A 99 1.26 20.41 17.04
C VAL A 99 0.05 19.59 16.63
N THR A 100 -0.81 19.24 17.59
CA THR A 100 -2.10 18.58 17.30
C THR A 100 -3.28 19.41 17.77
N PHE A 101 -4.26 19.59 16.89
CA PHE A 101 -5.60 20.07 17.20
C PHE A 101 -6.58 18.91 16.99
N SER A 102 -7.13 18.38 18.08
CA SER A 102 -8.05 17.24 18.02
C SER A 102 -9.36 17.47 18.77
N GLY A 103 -10.50 17.19 18.14
CA GLY A 103 -11.81 17.24 18.81
C GLY A 103 -12.22 18.63 19.31
N ASN A 104 -11.56 19.70 18.88
CA ASN A 104 -11.92 21.05 19.28
C ASN A 104 -13.19 21.50 18.55
N SER A 105 -13.96 22.38 19.18
CA SER A 105 -15.27 22.76 18.65
C SER A 105 -15.60 24.24 18.78
N VAL A 106 -16.36 24.75 17.83
CA VAL A 106 -17.02 26.06 17.91
C VAL A 106 -18.50 25.90 17.63
N ILE A 107 -19.35 26.43 18.52
CA ILE A 107 -20.81 26.38 18.39
C ILE A 107 -21.40 27.77 18.46
N GLY A 108 -22.24 28.16 17.49
CA GLY A 108 -22.75 29.53 17.47
C GLY A 108 -23.65 29.86 16.29
N GLU A 109 -23.82 31.15 16.02
CA GLU A 109 -24.55 31.64 14.84
C GLU A 109 -23.62 31.75 13.61
N ASN A 110 -22.58 32.59 13.74
CA ASN A 110 -21.47 32.68 12.79
C ASN A 110 -20.23 32.08 13.45
N VAL A 111 -19.62 31.07 12.85
CA VAL A 111 -18.50 30.34 13.44
C VAL A 111 -17.37 30.12 12.44
N ALA A 112 -16.12 30.12 12.95
CA ALA A 112 -14.98 29.75 12.14
C ALA A 112 -13.87 29.02 12.90
N GLY A 113 -13.17 28.10 12.23
CA GLY A 113 -11.98 27.43 12.74
C GLY A 113 -12.26 26.54 13.95
N GLY A 114 -12.88 25.39 13.73
CA GLY A 114 -13.15 24.41 14.80
C GLY A 114 -11.87 24.04 15.56
N GLY A 115 -10.78 23.75 14.85
CA GLY A 115 -9.45 23.58 15.42
C GLY A 115 -8.79 24.92 15.69
N MET A 116 -8.50 25.66 14.61
CA MET A 116 -7.80 26.94 14.68
C MET A 116 -8.42 27.98 13.74
N CYS A 117 -8.45 29.24 14.16
CA CYS A 117 -8.77 30.38 13.32
C CYS A 117 -7.63 31.40 13.37
N HIS A 118 -7.11 31.74 12.19
CA HIS A 118 -6.12 32.79 12.01
C HIS A 118 -6.69 33.94 11.17
N GLU A 119 -6.61 35.18 11.66
CA GLU A 119 -7.05 36.38 10.95
C GLU A 119 -5.96 37.45 11.04
N SER A 120 -5.34 37.84 9.92
CA SER A 120 -4.23 38.78 9.97
C SER A 120 -4.06 39.53 8.66
N GLU A 121 -4.00 40.86 8.74
CA GLU A 121 -3.79 41.75 7.58
C GLU A 121 -2.29 42.00 7.29
N SER A 122 -1.38 41.57 8.16
CA SER A 122 0.07 41.89 8.02
C SER A 122 1.04 40.85 8.58
N GLY A 123 0.52 39.74 9.11
CA GLY A 123 1.29 38.69 9.76
C GLY A 123 1.28 37.37 9.00
N SER A 124 2.18 36.47 9.37
CA SER A 124 2.40 35.18 8.69
C SER A 124 1.97 34.00 9.55
N MET A 125 1.55 32.91 8.92
CA MET A 125 1.31 31.64 9.60
C MET A 125 2.18 30.55 8.98
N THR A 126 2.95 29.86 9.81
CA THR A 126 3.81 28.75 9.37
C THR A 126 3.49 27.52 10.21
N LEU A 127 2.99 26.47 9.56
CA LEU A 127 2.67 25.20 10.19
C LEU A 127 3.60 24.12 9.61
N THR A 128 4.31 23.41 10.48
CA THR A 128 5.18 22.29 10.10
C THR A 128 4.88 21.09 10.97
N ASN A 129 4.62 19.91 10.37
CA ASN A 129 4.32 18.69 11.10
C ASN A 129 3.11 18.86 12.05
N VAL A 130 2.01 19.41 11.54
CA VAL A 130 0.82 19.72 12.33
C VAL A 130 -0.32 18.78 11.95
N THR A 131 -1.07 18.30 12.94
CA THR A 131 -2.26 17.47 12.73
C THR A 131 -3.52 18.20 13.18
N PHE A 132 -4.52 18.30 12.29
CA PHE A 132 -5.89 18.73 12.60
C PHE A 132 -6.84 17.54 12.41
N SER A 133 -7.39 17.01 13.51
CA SER A 133 -8.22 15.81 13.45
C SER A 133 -9.56 15.95 14.18
N GLY A 134 -10.67 15.65 13.50
CA GLY A 134 -11.98 15.57 14.16
C GLY A 134 -12.46 16.90 14.78
N ASN A 135 -12.01 18.05 14.29
CA ASN A 135 -12.47 19.35 14.80
C ASN A 135 -13.81 19.76 14.15
N LEU A 136 -14.59 20.57 14.86
CA LEU A 136 -15.96 20.92 14.51
C LEU A 136 -16.22 22.42 14.51
N ALA A 137 -16.67 22.97 13.38
CA ALA A 137 -17.33 24.26 13.31
C ALA A 137 -18.84 24.05 13.09
N ASN A 138 -19.67 24.35 14.10
CA ASN A 138 -21.11 24.14 14.06
C ASN A 138 -21.87 25.45 14.25
N GLY A 139 -22.19 26.12 13.14
CA GLY A 139 -22.92 27.39 13.13
C GLY A 139 -24.33 27.28 12.56
N GLN A 140 -25.05 28.41 12.55
CA GLN A 140 -26.41 28.52 12.01
C GLN A 140 -26.47 29.27 10.68
N LEU A 141 -25.61 30.28 10.49
CA LEU A 141 -25.61 31.16 9.33
C LEU A 141 -24.32 31.04 8.51
N VAL A 142 -23.17 31.35 9.14
CA VAL A 142 -21.85 31.29 8.50
C VAL A 142 -20.99 30.24 9.23
N ILE A 143 -20.39 29.32 8.48
CA ILE A 143 -19.65 28.20 9.02
C ILE A 143 -18.43 27.95 8.13
N GLU A 144 -17.25 28.30 8.62
CA GLU A 144 -16.03 28.33 7.81
C GLU A 144 -14.86 27.62 8.53
N GLY A 145 -14.25 26.61 7.92
CA GLY A 145 -13.05 25.98 8.48
C GLY A 145 -13.38 25.05 9.65
N GLY A 146 -13.75 23.80 9.38
CA GLY A 146 -13.95 22.80 10.44
C GLY A 146 -12.63 22.51 11.17
N GLY A 147 -11.54 22.29 10.42
CA GLY A 147 -10.20 22.16 10.96
C GLY A 147 -9.55 23.52 11.17
N LEU A 148 -9.35 24.24 10.07
CA LEU A 148 -8.58 25.47 10.02
C LEU A 148 -9.29 26.57 9.21
N TYR A 149 -9.34 27.77 9.76
CA TYR A 149 -9.66 28.99 9.03
C TYR A 149 -8.39 29.82 8.82
N VAL A 150 -8.12 30.19 7.57
CA VAL A 150 -6.94 30.97 7.14
C VAL A 150 -7.38 32.29 6.53
N GLY A 151 -7.24 33.39 7.27
CA GLY A 151 -7.51 34.75 6.79
C GLY A 151 -6.26 35.62 6.75
N SER A 152 -5.12 35.11 6.26
CA SER A 152 -3.85 35.84 6.20
C SER A 152 -3.16 35.70 4.85
N GLU A 153 -2.48 36.75 4.41
CA GLU A 153 -1.80 36.82 3.10
C GLU A 153 -0.58 35.90 2.95
N ASN A 154 0.01 35.40 4.05
CA ASN A 154 1.25 34.62 4.04
C ASN A 154 1.16 33.36 4.91
N ALA A 155 0.22 32.47 4.58
CA ALA A 155 0.08 31.18 5.25
C ALA A 155 0.79 30.05 4.49
N ALA A 156 1.67 29.33 5.17
CA ALA A 156 2.42 28.20 4.64
C ALA A 156 2.24 26.97 5.54
N LEU A 157 1.79 25.87 4.93
CA LEU A 157 1.59 24.57 5.56
C LEU A 157 2.53 23.56 4.90
N THR A 158 3.37 22.93 5.70
CA THR A 158 4.33 21.91 5.24
C THR A 158 4.21 20.67 6.10
N ASN A 159 4.03 19.49 5.50
CA ASN A 159 3.88 18.25 6.25
C ASN A 159 2.72 18.33 7.27
N VAL A 160 1.55 18.75 6.80
CA VAL A 160 0.35 18.91 7.64
C VAL A 160 -0.64 17.79 7.32
N THR A 161 -1.33 17.26 8.32
CA THR A 161 -2.43 16.30 8.12
C THR A 161 -3.72 16.92 8.64
N VAL A 162 -4.70 17.16 7.76
CA VAL A 162 -6.04 17.66 8.09
C VAL A 162 -7.04 16.58 7.76
N SER A 163 -7.58 15.91 8.78
CA SER A 163 -8.48 14.77 8.59
C SER A 163 -9.73 14.76 9.45
N GLY A 164 -10.85 14.30 8.88
CA GLY A 164 -12.10 14.08 9.62
C GLY A 164 -12.70 15.34 10.24
N ASN A 165 -12.33 16.54 9.79
CA ASN A 165 -12.87 17.79 10.32
C ASN A 165 -14.20 18.16 9.65
N LEU A 166 -15.08 18.83 10.39
CA LEU A 166 -16.45 19.12 9.98
C LEU A 166 -16.78 20.60 10.10
N ALA A 167 -17.18 21.21 8.99
CA ALA A 167 -17.98 22.43 8.97
C ALA A 167 -19.45 22.03 8.77
N GLY A 168 -20.32 22.36 9.72
CA GLY A 168 -21.72 21.91 9.80
C GLY A 168 -22.51 21.90 8.47
N ALA A 169 -23.30 20.85 8.28
CA ALA A 169 -23.76 20.36 6.97
C ALA A 169 -24.75 21.22 6.17
N LYS A 170 -25.32 22.31 6.72
CA LYS A 170 -26.35 23.09 6.00
C LYS A 170 -25.78 24.23 5.15
N SER A 171 -24.62 24.78 5.52
CA SER A 171 -23.96 25.89 4.81
C SER A 171 -22.45 25.98 5.11
N GLY A 172 -21.86 24.87 5.57
CA GLY A 172 -20.43 24.76 5.84
C GLY A 172 -19.57 24.95 4.61
N ASN A 173 -18.43 25.61 4.78
CA ASN A 173 -17.37 25.72 3.78
C ASN A 173 -16.05 25.31 4.42
N GLY A 174 -15.25 24.52 3.71
CA GLY A 174 -13.90 24.18 4.14
C GLY A 174 -13.92 23.33 5.39
N GLY A 175 -14.48 22.13 5.29
CA GLY A 175 -14.46 21.15 6.38
C GLY A 175 -13.06 20.97 6.93
N GLY A 176 -12.08 20.80 6.04
CA GLY A 176 -10.67 20.78 6.39
C GLY A 176 -10.16 22.20 6.58
N VAL A 177 -9.97 22.92 5.48
CA VAL A 177 -9.42 24.27 5.45
C VAL A 177 -10.37 25.24 4.76
N TYR A 178 -10.63 26.39 5.37
CA TYR A 178 -11.25 27.52 4.69
C TYR A 178 -10.22 28.62 4.46
N VAL A 179 -10.07 29.05 3.21
CA VAL A 179 -9.16 30.13 2.79
C VAL A 179 -9.99 31.40 2.59
N GLY A 180 -9.68 32.44 3.36
CA GLY A 180 -10.36 33.74 3.39
C GLY A 180 -10.33 34.47 2.05
N SER A 181 -9.72 35.65 1.98
CA SER A 181 -9.59 36.42 0.71
C SER A 181 -8.28 36.17 -0.03
N ASP A 182 -7.26 35.64 0.65
CA ASP A 182 -5.88 35.71 0.18
C ASP A 182 -5.35 34.33 -0.24
N SER A 183 -4.03 34.15 -0.34
CA SER A 183 -3.41 32.88 -0.72
C SER A 183 -2.88 32.08 0.46
N VAL A 184 -2.97 30.75 0.35
CA VAL A 184 -2.27 29.80 1.23
C VAL A 184 -1.47 28.82 0.38
N THR A 185 -0.28 28.46 0.85
CA THR A 185 0.57 27.45 0.23
C THR A 185 0.54 26.17 1.07
N LEU A 186 0.23 25.03 0.45
CA LEU A 186 0.20 23.72 1.07
C LEU A 186 1.16 22.80 0.31
N ILE A 187 2.15 22.27 1.02
CA ILE A 187 3.15 21.34 0.46
C ILE A 187 3.23 20.13 1.37
N ASN A 188 3.36 18.93 0.81
CA ASN A 188 3.42 17.68 1.58
C ASN A 188 2.24 17.56 2.54
N THR A 189 1.04 17.98 2.14
CA THR A 189 -0.12 18.07 3.03
C THR A 189 -1.18 17.05 2.67
N ILE A 190 -1.79 16.42 3.67
CA ILE A 190 -2.95 15.53 3.49
C ILE A 190 -4.22 16.28 3.89
N LEU A 191 -5.19 16.37 2.98
CA LEU A 191 -6.55 16.82 3.25
C LEU A 191 -7.53 15.68 2.94
N TRP A 192 -7.96 14.93 3.96
CA TRP A 192 -8.74 13.70 3.75
C TRP A 192 -9.90 13.49 4.73
N GLY A 193 -11.06 13.10 4.23
CA GLY A 193 -12.22 12.76 5.05
C GLY A 193 -12.89 13.97 5.70
N ASN A 194 -12.55 15.19 5.30
CA ASN A 194 -13.19 16.38 5.82
C ASN A 194 -14.53 16.65 5.13
N LYS A 195 -15.46 17.34 5.82
CA LYS A 195 -16.79 17.64 5.28
C LYS A 195 -17.23 19.09 5.56
N PRO A 196 -17.89 19.76 4.59
CA PRO A 196 -18.32 19.22 3.29
C PRO A 196 -17.17 19.08 2.29
N ASP A 197 -16.15 19.94 2.40
CA ASP A 197 -15.03 19.99 1.46
C ASP A 197 -13.68 19.88 2.18
N GLN A 198 -12.66 19.40 1.47
CA GLN A 198 -11.27 19.39 1.97
C GLN A 198 -10.72 20.80 2.15
N ILE A 199 -10.97 21.63 1.13
CA ILE A 199 -10.56 23.02 1.09
C ILE A 199 -11.60 23.83 0.30
N SER A 200 -11.94 25.02 0.78
CA SER A 200 -12.76 25.97 0.02
C SER A 200 -12.52 27.40 0.49
N GLY A 201 -13.24 28.36 -0.09
CA GLY A 201 -13.18 29.77 0.29
C GLY A 201 -13.05 30.70 -0.89
N LYS A 202 -12.78 31.99 -0.64
CA LYS A 202 -12.68 33.02 -1.69
C LYS A 202 -11.23 33.21 -2.16
N GLY A 203 -10.29 32.81 -1.32
CA GLY A 203 -8.87 32.89 -1.55
C GLY A 203 -8.34 31.76 -2.43
N LYS A 204 -7.04 31.83 -2.73
CA LYS A 204 -6.36 30.85 -3.57
C LYS A 204 -5.60 29.85 -2.70
N ALA A 205 -5.72 28.56 -3.00
CA ALA A 205 -4.86 27.53 -2.43
C ALA A 205 -3.87 27.05 -3.50
N ASP A 206 -2.59 27.30 -3.26
CA ASP A 206 -1.48 26.77 -4.06
C ASP A 206 -1.01 25.48 -3.39
N ILE A 207 -1.33 24.34 -4.00
CA ILE A 207 -1.12 23.00 -3.43
C ILE A 207 -0.17 22.21 -4.32
N SER A 208 0.87 21.60 -3.75
CA SER A 208 1.78 20.70 -4.45
C SER A 208 2.23 19.55 -3.54
N TYR A 209 2.63 18.42 -4.13
CA TYR A 209 3.10 17.22 -3.43
C TYR A 209 2.17 16.82 -2.28
N SER A 210 0.86 16.88 -2.50
CA SER A 210 -0.15 16.76 -1.45
C SER A 210 -1.26 15.79 -1.86
N ILE A 211 -1.92 15.19 -0.87
CA ILE A 211 -3.06 14.31 -1.11
C ILE A 211 -4.34 15.05 -0.74
N VAL A 212 -5.24 15.24 -1.71
CA VAL A 212 -6.51 15.93 -1.51
C VAL A 212 -7.66 15.03 -1.93
N GLU A 213 -8.55 14.68 -0.98
CA GLU A 213 -9.74 13.87 -1.29
C GLU A 213 -10.63 14.59 -2.32
N GLY A 214 -10.85 13.95 -3.46
CA GLY A 214 -11.65 14.51 -4.54
C GLY A 214 -11.81 13.53 -5.70
N LYS A 215 -12.77 13.79 -6.58
CA LYS A 215 -12.99 12.97 -7.79
C LYS A 215 -11.84 13.09 -8.78
N GLU A 216 -11.15 14.22 -8.78
CA GLU A 216 -10.02 14.53 -9.64
C GLU A 216 -8.85 14.99 -8.77
N VAL A 217 -7.63 14.81 -9.28
CA VAL A 217 -6.42 15.31 -8.64
C VAL A 217 -6.47 16.84 -8.58
N TYR A 218 -6.21 17.39 -7.39
CA TYR A 218 -6.18 18.84 -7.23
C TYR A 218 -5.01 19.44 -8.03
N PRO A 219 -5.22 20.54 -8.80
CA PRO A 219 -4.17 21.10 -9.64
C PRO A 219 -2.89 21.46 -8.87
N GLY A 220 -1.73 21.04 -9.40
CA GLY A 220 -0.41 21.30 -8.84
C GLY A 220 0.53 20.11 -9.03
N ASP A 221 1.83 20.36 -8.93
CA ASP A 221 2.85 19.33 -9.14
C ASP A 221 2.81 18.29 -8.02
N GLY A 222 2.94 17.01 -8.37
CA GLY A 222 3.04 15.90 -7.40
C GLY A 222 1.80 15.64 -6.55
N ASN A 223 0.66 16.29 -6.83
CA ASN A 223 -0.56 16.03 -6.08
C ASN A 223 -1.18 14.68 -6.44
N LEU A 224 -1.81 14.05 -5.44
CA LEU A 224 -2.54 12.79 -5.56
C LEU A 224 -3.96 12.95 -5.01
N ASN A 225 -4.84 11.99 -5.35
CA ASN A 225 -6.19 11.90 -4.79
C ASN A 225 -6.59 10.48 -4.39
N GLU A 226 -5.64 9.54 -4.36
CA GLU A 226 -5.88 8.21 -3.77
C GLU A 226 -6.00 8.29 -2.24
N ASN A 227 -6.65 7.29 -1.65
CA ASN A 227 -6.80 7.21 -0.21
C ASN A 227 -5.42 7.10 0.47
N PRO A 228 -5.04 8.03 1.35
CA PRO A 228 -3.75 8.03 2.04
C PRO A 228 -3.60 6.90 3.07
N LEU A 229 -4.61 6.04 3.25
CA LEU A 229 -4.60 4.91 4.20
C LEU A 229 -4.18 5.37 5.61
N LEU A 230 -4.78 6.47 6.07
CA LEU A 230 -4.55 6.99 7.41
C LEU A 230 -5.17 6.04 8.44
N LEU A 231 -4.35 5.59 9.39
CA LEU A 231 -4.82 4.95 10.61
C LEU A 231 -5.52 5.97 11.52
N PRO A 232 -6.36 5.53 12.48
CA PRO A 232 -7.01 6.43 13.43
C PRO A 232 -6.01 7.31 14.19
N LEU A 233 -6.44 8.51 14.60
CA LEU A 233 -5.63 9.39 15.44
C LEU A 233 -5.28 8.65 16.74
N ALA A 234 -4.00 8.46 16.99
CA ALA A 234 -3.52 7.70 18.14
C ALA A 234 -2.14 8.19 18.60
N ASP A 235 -1.69 7.64 19.73
CA ASP A 235 -0.30 7.76 20.15
C ASP A 235 0.53 6.78 19.31
N ASN A 236 1.14 7.31 18.25
CA ASN A 236 2.04 6.57 17.36
C ASN A 236 3.52 6.90 17.66
N GLY A 237 3.81 7.34 18.90
CA GLY A 237 5.09 7.88 19.33
C GLY A 237 5.17 9.41 19.28
N GLY A 238 6.20 9.98 19.92
CA GLY A 238 6.36 11.42 20.06
C GLY A 238 5.54 12.03 21.20
N TYR A 239 5.44 13.37 21.25
CA TYR A 239 4.71 14.08 22.31
C TYR A 239 3.22 14.30 21.99
N THR A 240 2.86 14.41 20.71
CA THR A 240 1.50 14.73 20.24
C THR A 240 0.94 13.62 19.37
N LEU A 241 -0.38 13.41 19.40
CA LEU A 241 -1.05 12.38 18.59
C LEU A 241 -0.94 12.65 17.09
N THR A 242 -0.83 11.60 16.29
CA THR A 242 -0.72 11.65 14.82
C THR A 242 -1.65 10.62 14.16
N HIS A 243 -1.89 10.79 12.86
CA HIS A 243 -2.40 9.70 12.02
C HIS A 243 -1.21 8.99 11.39
N ALA A 244 -0.96 7.74 11.78
CA ALA A 244 0.05 6.91 11.12
C ALA A 244 -0.42 6.48 9.72
N LEU A 245 0.53 6.16 8.86
CA LEU A 245 0.28 5.61 7.53
C LEU A 245 0.28 4.08 7.58
N GLU A 246 -0.68 3.47 6.89
CA GLU A 246 -0.66 2.03 6.63
C GLU A 246 0.37 1.71 5.51
N ARG A 247 0.95 0.50 5.55
CA ARG A 247 1.84 0.01 4.49
C ARG A 247 1.12 0.06 3.13
N GLY A 248 1.83 0.52 2.10
CA GLY A 248 1.28 0.71 0.76
C GLY A 248 0.43 1.99 0.62
N SER A 249 0.47 2.88 1.62
CA SER A 249 -0.10 4.21 1.48
C SER A 249 0.53 4.98 0.31
N PRO A 250 -0.26 5.67 -0.52
CA PRO A 250 0.25 6.55 -1.57
C PRO A 250 0.96 7.80 -1.02
N ALA A 251 0.93 8.03 0.30
CA ALA A 251 1.68 9.11 0.93
C ALA A 251 3.14 8.76 1.19
N ILE A 252 3.49 7.48 1.20
CA ILE A 252 4.84 6.98 1.50
C ILE A 252 5.77 7.33 0.34
N ASP A 253 6.92 7.95 0.65
CA ASP A 253 7.95 8.39 -0.31
C ASP A 253 7.41 9.30 -1.45
N ALA A 254 6.30 10.00 -1.23
CA ALA A 254 5.60 10.76 -2.27
C ALA A 254 5.71 12.30 -2.13
N GLY A 255 6.39 12.77 -1.07
CA GLY A 255 6.56 14.20 -0.80
C GLY A 255 7.55 14.90 -1.74
N SER A 256 7.61 16.22 -1.60
CA SER A 256 8.58 17.06 -2.30
C SER A 256 10.00 16.72 -1.81
N PRO A 257 10.94 16.40 -2.72
CA PRO A 257 12.34 16.12 -2.33
C PRO A 257 13.08 17.39 -1.87
N ASP A 258 12.61 18.57 -2.26
CA ASP A 258 13.23 19.86 -1.92
C ASP A 258 12.73 20.45 -0.60
N ILE A 259 11.55 20.02 -0.14
CA ILE A 259 10.88 20.56 1.05
C ILE A 259 10.57 19.41 2.00
N CYS A 260 11.55 19.07 2.83
CA CYS A 260 11.47 18.00 3.80
C CYS A 260 12.03 18.47 5.16
N PRO A 261 11.18 18.65 6.19
CA PRO A 261 11.65 18.91 7.55
C PRO A 261 12.54 17.76 8.06
N LEU A 262 13.54 18.07 8.89
CA LEU A 262 14.51 17.06 9.38
C LEU A 262 13.89 15.90 10.16
N THR A 263 12.72 16.13 10.75
CA THR A 263 11.96 15.11 11.46
C THR A 263 10.47 15.25 11.15
N ASP A 264 9.70 14.18 11.38
CA ASP A 264 8.25 14.23 11.42
C ASP A 264 7.71 14.80 12.75
N GLN A 265 6.38 14.79 12.91
CA GLN A 265 5.70 15.29 14.11
C GLN A 265 6.15 14.59 15.40
N ARG A 266 6.61 13.35 15.32
CA ARG A 266 7.02 12.53 16.46
C ARG A 266 8.50 12.71 16.81
N GLY A 267 9.26 13.34 15.92
CA GLY A 267 10.71 13.44 16.02
C GLY A 267 11.46 12.31 15.30
N VAL A 268 10.76 11.48 14.51
CA VAL A 268 11.42 10.47 13.65
C VAL A 268 12.11 11.19 12.50
N SER A 269 13.33 10.78 12.16
CA SER A 269 14.13 11.43 11.10
C SER A 269 13.47 11.30 9.74
N ARG A 270 13.70 12.27 8.85
CA ARG A 270 13.29 12.24 7.44
C ARG A 270 14.45 12.59 6.50
N PRO A 271 14.41 12.15 5.23
CA PRO A 271 13.52 11.11 4.70
C PRO A 271 13.95 9.70 5.14
N ILE A 272 13.00 8.75 5.17
CA ILE A 272 13.23 7.31 5.30
C ILE A 272 12.73 6.64 4.03
N ASP A 273 13.44 5.63 3.53
CA ASP A 273 12.98 4.78 2.42
C ASP A 273 11.84 3.88 2.95
N GLY A 274 10.62 4.41 2.87
CA GLY A 274 9.42 3.82 3.47
C GLY A 274 8.85 2.67 2.64
N ASN A 275 9.08 2.67 1.33
CA ASN A 275 8.60 1.67 0.39
C ASN A 275 9.65 0.56 0.08
N GLY A 276 10.92 0.79 0.41
CA GLY A 276 12.02 -0.16 0.24
C GLY A 276 12.56 -0.25 -1.19
N ASP A 277 12.37 0.77 -2.01
CA ASP A 277 12.87 0.82 -3.39
C ASP A 277 14.31 1.33 -3.53
N GLY A 278 14.88 1.86 -2.44
CA GLY A 278 16.23 2.39 -2.34
C GLY A 278 16.34 3.90 -2.50
N ASP A 279 15.26 4.60 -2.86
CA ASP A 279 15.19 6.06 -3.01
C ASP A 279 14.47 6.68 -1.80
N GLN A 280 15.19 7.46 -0.99
CA GLN A 280 14.62 8.11 0.20
C GLN A 280 13.90 9.40 -0.17
N VAL A 281 12.60 9.47 0.06
CA VAL A 281 11.78 10.68 -0.10
C VAL A 281 10.91 10.84 1.13
N CYS A 282 10.61 12.07 1.56
CA CYS A 282 9.75 12.21 2.74
C CYS A 282 8.30 11.90 2.41
N ASP A 283 7.56 11.44 3.40
CA ASP A 283 6.15 11.19 3.24
C ASP A 283 5.33 12.48 3.18
N ILE A 284 4.23 12.43 2.44
CA ILE A 284 3.19 13.46 2.50
C ILE A 284 2.49 13.38 3.86
N GLY A 285 2.29 14.54 4.50
CA GLY A 285 1.62 14.66 5.78
C GLY A 285 2.58 14.77 6.97
N ALA A 286 2.02 14.81 8.18
CA ALA A 286 2.76 15.06 9.42
C ALA A 286 3.56 13.86 9.95
N TYR A 287 3.32 12.67 9.42
CA TYR A 287 3.92 11.40 9.84
C TYR A 287 4.92 10.91 8.79
N GLU A 288 6.03 10.32 9.22
CA GLU A 288 6.97 9.57 8.36
C GLU A 288 6.83 8.07 8.65
N TYR A 289 6.58 7.28 7.63
CA TYR A 289 6.52 5.84 7.71
C TYR A 289 7.94 5.29 7.88
N ASP A 290 8.18 4.77 9.08
CA ASP A 290 9.41 4.06 9.43
C ASP A 290 9.09 2.56 9.46
N PRO A 291 9.29 1.84 8.34
CA PRO A 291 9.00 0.42 8.27
C PRO A 291 9.96 -0.39 9.16
N PRO A 292 9.52 -1.56 9.66
CA PRO A 292 10.48 -2.53 10.17
C PRO A 292 11.46 -2.96 9.07
N PRO A 293 12.61 -3.56 9.42
CA PRO A 293 13.63 -3.95 8.44
C PRO A 293 13.05 -4.78 7.28
N PHE A 294 13.38 -4.38 6.06
CA PHE A 294 13.00 -5.13 4.86
C PHE A 294 13.70 -6.48 4.80
N ARG A 295 12.98 -7.46 4.24
CA ARG A 295 13.39 -8.85 4.03
C ARG A 295 13.32 -9.19 2.55
N ASN A 296 14.35 -9.91 2.10
CA ASN A 296 14.42 -10.37 0.72
C ASN A 296 13.83 -11.77 0.61
N LEU A 297 12.94 -11.97 -0.37
CA LEU A 297 12.49 -13.29 -0.80
C LEU A 297 13.17 -13.64 -2.13
N THR A 298 13.93 -14.73 -2.14
CA THR A 298 14.51 -15.28 -3.37
C THR A 298 13.80 -16.57 -3.75
N VAL A 299 13.12 -16.57 -4.89
CA VAL A 299 12.45 -17.76 -5.44
C VAL A 299 13.25 -18.31 -6.63
N THR A 300 13.63 -19.58 -6.56
CA THR A 300 14.39 -20.27 -7.60
C THR A 300 13.61 -21.44 -8.19
N ILE A 301 13.90 -21.77 -9.45
CA ILE A 301 13.25 -22.87 -10.18
C ILE A 301 14.32 -23.89 -10.55
N ASN A 302 14.11 -25.14 -10.18
CA ASN A 302 15.05 -26.22 -10.45
C ASN A 302 14.35 -27.44 -11.12
N PRO A 303 14.75 -27.85 -12.33
CA PRO A 303 15.71 -27.19 -13.22
C PRO A 303 15.19 -25.85 -13.76
N PRO A 304 16.07 -24.87 -14.09
CA PRO A 304 15.65 -23.56 -14.55
C PRO A 304 14.73 -23.62 -15.77
N GLY A 305 13.66 -22.82 -15.74
CA GLY A 305 12.73 -22.66 -16.86
C GLY A 305 11.72 -23.80 -17.04
N MET A 306 11.57 -24.71 -16.07
CA MET A 306 10.60 -25.84 -16.13
C MET A 306 9.21 -25.51 -15.57
N GLY A 307 9.04 -24.28 -15.09
CA GLY A 307 7.77 -23.75 -14.66
C GLY A 307 7.90 -22.25 -14.37
N ASN A 308 6.92 -21.71 -13.68
CA ASN A 308 6.99 -20.41 -13.02
C ASN A 308 6.39 -20.51 -11.61
N VAL A 309 6.70 -19.51 -10.80
CA VAL A 309 6.09 -19.30 -9.49
C VAL A 309 5.43 -17.93 -9.51
N SER A 310 4.14 -17.89 -9.21
CA SER A 310 3.42 -16.65 -8.92
C SER A 310 3.45 -16.42 -7.41
N ILE A 311 3.74 -15.19 -6.98
CA ILE A 311 3.76 -14.78 -5.57
C ILE A 311 2.56 -13.87 -5.34
N GLU A 312 1.83 -14.07 -4.24
CA GLU A 312 0.71 -13.21 -3.86
C GLU A 312 0.74 -12.93 -2.34
N PRO A 313 0.81 -11.66 -1.90
CA PRO A 313 1.05 -10.46 -2.72
C PRO A 313 2.48 -10.39 -3.27
N ASP A 314 2.62 -9.98 -4.54
CA ASP A 314 3.91 -9.67 -5.17
C ASP A 314 4.32 -8.25 -4.78
N LEU A 315 5.20 -8.14 -3.79
CA LEU A 315 5.66 -6.87 -3.23
C LEU A 315 7.15 -6.70 -3.56
N GLN A 316 7.58 -5.45 -3.69
CA GLN A 316 8.98 -5.12 -3.94
C GLN A 316 9.90 -5.56 -2.79
N SER A 317 9.37 -5.53 -1.56
CA SER A 317 10.07 -5.90 -0.33
C SER A 317 9.07 -6.46 0.69
N TYR A 318 9.56 -7.33 1.58
CA TYR A 318 8.76 -7.97 2.63
C TYR A 318 9.20 -7.55 4.03
N HIS A 319 8.37 -7.79 5.03
CA HIS A 319 8.68 -7.62 6.46
C HIS A 319 8.48 -8.92 7.22
N ASP A 320 9.02 -8.99 8.44
CA ASP A 320 8.74 -10.09 9.35
C ASP A 320 7.24 -10.21 9.63
N GLY A 321 6.71 -11.41 9.50
CA GLY A 321 5.30 -11.74 9.65
C GLY A 321 4.47 -11.68 8.37
N ASP A 322 5.04 -11.22 7.24
CA ASP A 322 4.31 -11.22 5.96
C ASP A 322 3.96 -12.65 5.55
N GLU A 323 2.68 -12.88 5.25
CA GLU A 323 2.18 -14.16 4.75
C GLU A 323 1.97 -14.11 3.24
N LEU A 324 2.60 -15.04 2.52
CA LEU A 324 2.62 -15.12 1.06
C LEU A 324 2.05 -16.45 0.58
N LEU A 325 1.43 -16.42 -0.60
CA LEU A 325 1.03 -17.60 -1.35
C LEU A 325 1.92 -17.74 -2.59
N LEU A 326 2.70 -18.83 -2.63
CA LEU A 326 3.53 -19.18 -3.77
C LEU A 326 2.82 -20.28 -4.58
N THR A 327 2.37 -19.95 -5.79
CA THR A 327 1.67 -20.88 -6.68
C THR A 327 2.58 -21.32 -7.81
N VAL A 328 2.77 -22.63 -7.95
CA VAL A 328 3.56 -23.22 -9.02
C VAL A 328 2.70 -23.51 -10.24
N ILE A 329 3.17 -23.09 -11.41
CA ILE A 329 2.64 -23.50 -12.71
C ILE A 329 3.76 -24.21 -13.48
N ALA A 330 3.65 -25.53 -13.63
CA ALA A 330 4.58 -26.32 -14.41
C ALA A 330 4.38 -26.10 -15.91
N LYS A 331 5.46 -26.20 -16.68
CA LYS A 331 5.37 -26.33 -18.15
C LYS A 331 4.79 -27.70 -18.53
N PRO A 332 4.29 -27.87 -19.77
CA PRO A 332 3.93 -29.19 -20.29
C PRO A 332 5.07 -30.21 -20.07
N ASP A 333 4.69 -31.44 -19.72
CA ASP A 333 5.58 -32.58 -19.47
C ASP A 333 6.51 -32.45 -18.24
N TRP A 334 6.25 -31.46 -17.38
CA TRP A 334 6.88 -31.32 -16.07
C TRP A 334 5.82 -31.32 -14.97
N VAL A 335 6.19 -31.89 -13.82
CA VAL A 335 5.36 -31.95 -12.63
C VAL A 335 6.12 -31.29 -11.50
N PHE A 336 5.42 -30.44 -10.73
CA PHE A 336 5.97 -29.92 -9.48
C PHE A 336 6.20 -31.08 -8.51
N SER A 337 7.42 -31.20 -7.99
CA SER A 337 7.82 -32.27 -7.08
C SER A 337 7.70 -31.83 -5.62
N HIS A 338 8.38 -30.74 -5.24
CA HIS A 338 8.39 -30.20 -3.89
C HIS A 338 9.10 -28.83 -3.85
N TRP A 339 8.92 -28.12 -2.74
CA TRP A 339 9.71 -26.97 -2.35
C TRP A 339 10.91 -27.39 -1.51
N SER A 340 12.00 -26.63 -1.57
CA SER A 340 13.12 -26.72 -0.63
C SER A 340 13.61 -25.33 -0.22
N GLY A 341 14.54 -25.26 0.72
CA GLY A 341 15.07 -24.01 1.27
C GLY A 341 14.40 -23.69 2.59
N ASP A 342 14.05 -22.43 2.78
CA ASP A 342 13.37 -21.91 3.97
C ASP A 342 11.86 -22.21 3.92
N VAL A 343 11.52 -23.50 3.86
CA VAL A 343 10.13 -24.00 3.82
C VAL A 343 9.96 -25.06 4.90
N ASP A 344 8.87 -24.95 5.67
CA ASP A 344 8.51 -25.95 6.65
C ASP A 344 8.34 -27.34 6.03
N ASP A 345 8.94 -28.35 6.65
CA ASP A 345 8.90 -29.74 6.18
C ASP A 345 7.48 -30.28 6.01
N GLY A 346 6.52 -29.76 6.78
CA GLY A 346 5.10 -30.11 6.70
C GLY A 346 4.41 -29.59 5.45
N ASN A 347 4.93 -28.52 4.83
CA ASN A 347 4.29 -27.78 3.75
C ASN A 347 5.06 -27.91 2.41
N LYS A 348 6.17 -28.64 2.38
CA LYS A 348 7.05 -28.73 1.20
C LYS A 348 6.40 -29.32 -0.06
N TYR A 349 5.24 -29.96 0.05
CA TYR A 349 4.49 -30.49 -1.10
C TYR A 349 3.26 -29.64 -1.45
N ASP A 350 3.02 -28.56 -0.72
CA ASP A 350 1.85 -27.71 -0.92
C ASP A 350 1.97 -26.88 -2.20
N ASN A 351 0.87 -26.78 -2.95
CA ASN A 351 0.73 -25.87 -4.07
C ASN A 351 -0.74 -25.38 -4.12
N PRO A 352 -1.04 -24.15 -3.71
CA PRO A 352 -0.10 -23.09 -3.33
C PRO A 352 0.60 -23.35 -1.97
N LEU A 353 1.87 -22.93 -1.86
CA LEU A 353 2.61 -22.91 -0.60
C LEU A 353 2.27 -21.64 0.18
N LYS A 354 1.88 -21.81 1.45
CA LYS A 354 1.81 -20.70 2.41
C LYS A 354 3.17 -20.51 3.06
N LEU A 355 3.71 -19.30 2.96
CA LEU A 355 5.02 -18.93 3.47
C LEU A 355 4.89 -17.71 4.38
N THR A 356 5.49 -17.76 5.57
CA THR A 356 5.61 -16.60 6.46
C THR A 356 7.05 -16.12 6.44
N ILE A 357 7.27 -14.84 6.14
CA ILE A 357 8.60 -14.24 6.14
C ILE A 357 9.03 -13.98 7.59
N GLU A 358 10.13 -14.57 8.04
CA GLU A 358 10.71 -14.33 9.38
C GLU A 358 12.12 -13.71 9.31
N GLY A 359 12.61 -13.49 8.09
CA GLY A 359 13.97 -13.07 7.78
C GLY A 359 14.19 -13.02 6.28
N ASN A 360 15.44 -12.91 5.83
CA ASN A 360 15.75 -13.16 4.43
C ASN A 360 15.46 -14.63 4.12
N THR A 361 14.70 -14.89 3.08
CA THR A 361 14.10 -16.20 2.78
C THR A 361 14.48 -16.64 1.38
N GLU A 362 15.01 -17.85 1.25
CA GLU A 362 15.33 -18.48 -0.03
C GLU A 362 14.53 -19.77 -0.21
N VAL A 363 13.75 -19.86 -1.29
CA VAL A 363 12.94 -21.04 -1.61
C VAL A 363 13.18 -21.52 -3.04
N THR A 364 13.11 -22.83 -3.27
CA THR A 364 13.29 -23.46 -4.58
C THR A 364 12.11 -24.35 -4.92
N ALA A 365 11.44 -24.11 -6.05
CA ALA A 365 10.48 -25.03 -6.65
C ALA A 365 11.20 -26.09 -7.48
N HIS A 366 11.08 -27.36 -7.08
CA HIS A 366 11.64 -28.49 -7.83
C HIS A 366 10.60 -29.09 -8.76
N PHE A 367 11.03 -29.38 -9.99
CA PHE A 367 10.21 -30.04 -11.00
C PHE A 367 10.87 -31.33 -11.46
N THR A 368 10.04 -32.32 -11.77
CA THR A 368 10.46 -33.61 -12.31
C THR A 368 9.59 -34.01 -13.48
N GLN A 369 10.13 -34.81 -14.39
CA GLN A 369 9.34 -35.43 -15.45
C GLN A 369 9.02 -36.87 -15.06
N GLU A 370 7.76 -37.28 -15.22
CA GLU A 370 7.41 -38.69 -15.17
C GLU A 370 7.95 -39.41 -16.40
N LYS A 371 8.50 -40.60 -16.19
CA LYS A 371 9.12 -41.43 -17.23
C LYS A 371 8.42 -42.78 -17.25
N TYR A 372 8.09 -43.26 -18.43
CA TYR A 372 7.39 -44.51 -18.67
C TYR A 372 8.26 -45.52 -19.42
N ASN A 373 7.98 -46.80 -19.22
CA ASN A 373 8.66 -47.90 -19.88
C ASN A 373 7.84 -48.41 -21.07
N LEU A 374 8.53 -48.76 -22.16
CA LEU A 374 7.97 -49.53 -23.27
C LEU A 374 8.51 -50.95 -23.20
N THR A 375 7.62 -51.92 -23.06
CA THR A 375 7.94 -53.34 -23.12
C THR A 375 7.52 -53.91 -24.47
N LEU A 376 8.46 -54.57 -25.16
CA LEU A 376 8.21 -55.19 -26.47
C LEU A 376 8.17 -56.70 -26.35
N ILE A 377 7.13 -57.31 -26.89
CA ILE A 377 6.93 -58.76 -26.93
C ILE A 377 6.94 -59.23 -28.39
N ILE A 378 7.67 -60.30 -28.68
CA ILE A 378 7.67 -60.96 -29.98
C ILE A 378 6.87 -62.25 -29.85
N ASP A 379 5.91 -62.48 -30.73
CA ASP A 379 5.14 -63.72 -30.79
C ASP A 379 5.24 -64.37 -32.19
N PRO A 380 5.76 -65.61 -32.31
CA PRO A 380 6.33 -66.45 -31.26
C PRO A 380 7.71 -65.99 -30.77
N VAL A 381 7.93 -66.13 -29.46
CA VAL A 381 9.10 -65.60 -28.74
C VAL A 381 10.41 -66.16 -29.30
N ASN A 382 11.36 -65.27 -29.60
CA ASN A 382 12.73 -65.56 -30.09
C ASN A 382 12.84 -66.27 -31.45
N GLU A 383 11.75 -66.66 -32.09
CA GLU A 383 11.78 -67.46 -33.32
C GLU A 383 11.50 -66.63 -34.57
N ALA A 384 10.59 -65.65 -34.51
CA ALA A 384 9.97 -65.11 -35.71
C ALA A 384 10.50 -63.78 -36.24
N GLY A 385 11.10 -62.95 -35.39
CA GLY A 385 11.47 -61.58 -35.79
C GLY A 385 12.12 -60.77 -34.67
N THR A 386 12.23 -59.47 -34.93
CA THR A 386 12.62 -58.44 -33.95
C THR A 386 11.76 -57.20 -34.14
N VAL A 387 11.66 -56.36 -33.12
CA VAL A 387 11.08 -55.02 -33.23
C VAL A 387 12.20 -54.00 -33.01
N GLN A 388 12.38 -53.12 -33.98
CA GLN A 388 13.26 -51.97 -33.87
C GLN A 388 12.48 -50.78 -33.34
N VAL A 389 13.09 -50.01 -32.46
CA VAL A 389 12.52 -48.78 -31.91
C VAL A 389 13.37 -47.61 -32.37
N ASP A 390 12.73 -46.56 -32.85
CA ASP A 390 13.42 -45.35 -33.31
C ASP A 390 14.13 -44.60 -32.17
N LYS A 391 13.63 -44.72 -30.94
CA LYS A 391 14.17 -44.07 -29.73
C LYS A 391 14.26 -45.06 -28.57
N SER A 392 15.40 -45.08 -27.87
CA SER A 392 15.56 -45.87 -26.64
C SER A 392 14.92 -45.16 -25.45
N GLY A 393 14.10 -45.88 -24.69
CA GLY A 393 13.48 -45.36 -23.45
C GLY A 393 14.44 -45.22 -22.27
N PRO A 394 13.93 -44.78 -21.10
CA PRO A 394 12.52 -44.54 -20.80
C PRO A 394 11.95 -43.27 -21.47
N TYR A 395 10.64 -43.20 -21.63
CA TYR A 395 9.91 -42.22 -22.46
C TYR A 395 9.12 -41.22 -21.63
N LEU A 396 8.87 -40.03 -22.18
CA LEU A 396 8.03 -39.00 -21.54
C LEU A 396 6.54 -39.19 -21.87
N PHE A 397 5.67 -38.55 -21.09
CA PHE A 397 4.24 -38.46 -21.39
C PHE A 397 4.02 -37.82 -22.78
N ASN A 398 3.09 -38.37 -23.56
CA ASN A 398 2.81 -38.00 -24.95
C ASN A 398 3.98 -38.14 -25.93
N GLU A 399 5.10 -38.77 -25.54
CA GLU A 399 6.19 -39.00 -26.46
C GLU A 399 5.77 -39.99 -27.55
N LYS A 400 6.00 -39.61 -28.81
CA LYS A 400 5.75 -40.48 -29.96
C LYS A 400 6.95 -41.37 -30.24
N VAL A 401 6.69 -42.68 -30.34
CA VAL A 401 7.69 -43.72 -30.56
C VAL A 401 7.28 -44.54 -31.78
N THR A 402 8.21 -44.78 -32.69
CA THR A 402 7.99 -45.56 -33.91
C THR A 402 8.58 -46.96 -33.74
N LEU A 403 7.75 -47.97 -33.95
CA LEU A 403 8.09 -49.39 -33.90
C LEU A 403 8.10 -49.97 -35.31
N THR A 404 9.15 -50.70 -35.64
CA THR A 404 9.27 -51.42 -36.92
C THR A 404 9.46 -52.91 -36.68
N ALA A 405 8.49 -53.72 -37.12
CA ALA A 405 8.59 -55.16 -37.09
C ALA A 405 9.48 -55.66 -38.23
N VAL A 406 10.49 -56.48 -37.91
CA VAL A 406 11.42 -57.06 -38.88
C VAL A 406 11.35 -58.58 -38.75
N ALA A 407 10.75 -59.23 -39.74
CA ALA A 407 10.61 -60.68 -39.77
C ALA A 407 11.95 -61.37 -40.11
N LYS A 408 12.21 -62.53 -39.51
CA LYS A 408 13.31 -63.41 -39.92
C LYS A 408 12.94 -64.17 -41.21
N PRO A 409 13.93 -64.71 -41.95
CA PRO A 409 13.65 -65.56 -43.12
C PRO A 409 12.69 -66.71 -42.77
N GLY A 410 11.67 -66.93 -43.60
CA GLY A 410 10.61 -67.91 -43.36
C GLY A 410 9.42 -67.39 -42.54
N TRP A 411 9.47 -66.15 -42.07
CA TRP A 411 8.39 -65.50 -41.34
C TRP A 411 7.90 -64.24 -42.07
N SER A 412 6.66 -63.85 -41.80
CA SER A 412 6.05 -62.60 -42.21
C SER A 412 5.40 -61.91 -41.01
N PHE A 413 5.47 -60.60 -40.94
CA PHE A 413 4.73 -59.84 -39.94
C PHE A 413 3.23 -60.01 -40.16
N SER A 414 2.47 -60.24 -39.08
CA SER A 414 1.03 -60.41 -39.16
C SER A 414 0.29 -59.13 -38.74
N HIS A 415 0.48 -58.70 -37.49
CA HIS A 415 -0.18 -57.53 -36.92
C HIS A 415 0.43 -57.15 -35.56
N TRP A 416 0.16 -55.92 -35.14
CA TRP A 416 0.43 -55.46 -33.78
C TRP A 416 -0.78 -55.74 -32.88
N ASN A 417 -0.55 -56.01 -31.59
CA ASN A 417 -1.60 -56.11 -30.57
C ASN A 417 -1.91 -54.75 -29.91
N ASP A 418 -1.76 -53.66 -30.64
CA ASP A 418 -2.23 -52.35 -30.20
C ASP A 418 -3.75 -52.22 -30.48
N ASP A 419 -4.38 -51.18 -29.93
CA ASP A 419 -5.83 -50.94 -30.11
C ASP A 419 -6.25 -50.77 -31.60
N SER A 420 -5.28 -50.58 -32.50
CA SER A 420 -5.52 -50.48 -33.94
C SER A 420 -5.48 -51.81 -34.70
N GLY A 421 -4.85 -52.85 -34.14
CA GLY A 421 -4.65 -54.13 -34.82
C GLY A 421 -3.88 -53.99 -36.14
N SER A 422 -3.02 -52.99 -36.25
CA SER A 422 -2.38 -52.59 -37.52
C SER A 422 -1.59 -53.74 -38.13
N THR A 423 -1.78 -53.96 -39.43
CA THR A 423 -1.01 -54.92 -40.24
C THR A 423 0.19 -54.27 -40.93
N ASN A 424 0.40 -52.96 -40.72
CA ASN A 424 1.58 -52.26 -41.22
C ASN A 424 2.80 -52.61 -40.35
N GLU A 425 3.92 -52.94 -40.99
CA GLU A 425 5.19 -53.25 -40.31
C GLU A 425 5.73 -52.07 -39.49
N VAL A 426 5.29 -50.85 -39.79
CA VAL A 426 5.61 -49.63 -39.04
C VAL A 426 4.38 -49.16 -38.24
N LEU A 427 4.56 -48.95 -36.93
CA LEU A 427 3.55 -48.45 -36.01
C LEU A 427 4.08 -47.26 -35.21
N GLU A 428 3.40 -46.11 -35.27
CA GLU A 428 3.65 -44.97 -34.37
C GLU A 428 2.70 -45.06 -33.16
N ILE A 429 3.27 -45.14 -31.96
CA ILE A 429 2.52 -45.11 -30.69
C ILE A 429 2.79 -43.80 -29.95
N THR A 430 1.83 -43.37 -29.14
CA THR A 430 2.00 -42.25 -28.19
C THR A 430 2.05 -42.82 -26.77
N ILE A 431 3.13 -42.59 -26.05
CA ILE A 431 3.31 -43.09 -24.68
C ILE A 431 2.50 -42.22 -23.72
N THR A 432 1.44 -42.77 -23.14
CA THR A 432 0.62 -42.10 -22.12
C THR A 432 0.72 -42.74 -20.74
N GLY A 433 1.58 -43.77 -20.62
CA GLY A 433 1.84 -44.56 -19.42
C GLY A 433 2.79 -45.71 -19.73
N ASP A 434 3.07 -46.58 -18.76
CA ASP A 434 3.81 -47.82 -19.03
C ASP A 434 3.08 -48.64 -20.11
N THR A 435 3.76 -48.86 -21.24
CA THR A 435 3.15 -49.38 -22.46
C THR A 435 3.77 -50.74 -22.80
N THR A 436 2.93 -51.70 -23.17
CA THR A 436 3.39 -53.00 -23.70
C THR A 436 2.84 -53.20 -25.10
N VAL A 437 3.72 -53.53 -26.06
CA VAL A 437 3.34 -53.79 -27.45
C VAL A 437 3.84 -55.17 -27.87
N THR A 438 2.95 -55.97 -28.48
CA THR A 438 3.29 -57.29 -29.04
C THR A 438 3.29 -57.23 -30.57
N ALA A 439 4.39 -57.70 -31.19
CA ALA A 439 4.46 -57.97 -32.62
C ALA A 439 4.17 -59.45 -32.89
N HIS A 440 3.08 -59.73 -33.61
CA HIS A 440 2.74 -61.08 -34.04
C HIS A 440 3.29 -61.37 -35.42
N PHE A 441 3.94 -62.51 -35.57
CA PHE A 441 4.48 -63.02 -36.83
C PHE A 441 3.87 -64.40 -37.14
N LYS A 442 3.85 -64.74 -38.42
CA LYS A 442 3.41 -66.05 -38.91
C LYS A 442 4.41 -66.59 -39.93
N GLU A 443 4.47 -67.91 -40.09
CA GLU A 443 5.27 -68.51 -41.16
C GLU A 443 4.84 -67.96 -42.52
N ALA A 444 5.82 -67.63 -43.36
CA ALA A 444 5.55 -67.14 -44.71
C ALA A 444 5.06 -68.31 -45.57
N GLU A 445 3.92 -68.15 -46.26
CA GLU A 445 3.45 -69.18 -47.19
C GLU A 445 4.42 -69.30 -48.37
N ASP A 446 4.89 -70.53 -48.61
CA ASP A 446 5.81 -70.88 -49.68
C ASP A 446 5.06 -70.74 -51.02
N GLU A 447 5.30 -69.66 -51.78
CA GLU A 447 4.84 -69.57 -53.17
C GLU A 447 5.61 -70.61 -54.00
N GLY A 448 5.08 -71.84 -53.99
CA GLY A 448 5.69 -73.00 -54.62
C GLY A 448 6.12 -72.73 -56.05
N PHE A 449 7.40 -72.97 -56.32
CA PHE A 449 7.98 -72.99 -57.66
C PHE A 449 7.13 -73.87 -58.60
N LYS A 450 6.40 -73.25 -59.52
CA LYS A 450 5.75 -73.94 -60.65
C LYS A 450 6.80 -74.30 -61.69
N ILE A 451 7.37 -75.50 -61.59
CA ILE A 451 8.19 -76.10 -62.65
C ILE A 451 7.25 -76.61 -63.76
N PHE A 452 7.26 -75.94 -64.91
CA PHE A 452 6.64 -76.46 -66.14
C PHE A 452 7.57 -77.48 -66.80
N LEU A 453 7.18 -78.75 -66.84
CA LEU A 453 7.81 -79.76 -67.69
C LEU A 453 7.05 -79.88 -69.02
N PRO A 454 7.72 -79.85 -70.19
CA PRO A 454 7.04 -79.99 -71.48
C PRO A 454 6.66 -81.45 -71.76
N LEU A 455 5.46 -81.61 -72.31
CA LEU A 455 4.85 -82.86 -72.76
C LEU A 455 5.56 -83.37 -74.03
N ILE A 456 5.97 -84.64 -74.06
CA ILE A 456 6.28 -85.36 -75.31
C ILE A 456 5.46 -86.65 -75.32
N LEU A 457 4.55 -86.76 -76.31
CA LEU A 457 3.72 -87.92 -76.60
C LEU A 457 4.47 -88.91 -77.49
N GLY A 458 4.32 -90.20 -77.17
CA GLY A 458 4.67 -91.36 -77.98
C GLY A 458 4.04 -92.59 -77.39
#